data_AF-A0A9P5Y9W5-F1
#
_entry.id   AF-A0A9P5Y9W5-F1
#
_cell.length_a   1.000
_cell.length_b   1.000
_cell.length_c   1.000
_cell.angle_alpha   90.00
_cell.angle_beta   90.00
_cell.angle_gamma   90.00
#
_symmetry.space_group_name_H-M   'P 1'
#
loop_
_entity.id
_entity.type
_entity.pdbx_description
1 polymer ?
#
loop_
_entity_poly.entity_id
_entity_poly.type
_entity_poly.pdbx_seq_one_letter_code
_entity_poly.pdbx_strand_id
1 'polypeptide(L)'
;MTKIRCDICHDCFSLDQFRFLFCGHGFCMSCLTKTRNQRVCAVCRSRKGGDEPRQIYASFVEDDTTPEEKARAVTAGLDKIDVTSPATSIERAGRKIKNVSRHVDEETARELVEAARNLEERVLPLYSELELEQAEKTALREQVEDLKRRLGEMETLDKQVIQLQKKIQDERLKHEKATALGNEERKHAIREMDENARLNKVVQRQQRKLEAKEEEIQQVQNEVSEKEKKIGLLTRKLRALSKQGKKPRLNPQDPDESLQIEPVNDTHTTTRSSIQRTHNEVGNHEYPLPKRKRVQ
;
A
#
# COMPACT_ATOMS: atom_id res chain seq x y z
N MET A 1 -41.19 54.78 -34.18
CA MET A 1 -41.44 54.32 -32.79
C MET A 1 -41.14 52.84 -32.70
N THR A 2 -40.16 52.45 -31.89
CA THR A 2 -39.73 51.05 -31.72
C THR A 2 -40.81 50.27 -30.97
N LYS A 3 -41.28 49.16 -31.57
CA LYS A 3 -42.24 48.23 -30.93
C LYS A 3 -41.49 47.03 -30.35
N ILE A 4 -41.88 46.57 -29.17
CA ILE A 4 -41.28 45.45 -28.44
C ILE A 4 -42.35 44.40 -28.18
N ARG A 5 -42.00 43.12 -28.38
CA ARG A 5 -42.89 41.99 -28.19
C ARG A 5 -42.81 41.46 -26.75
N CYS A 6 -43.95 41.21 -26.11
CA CYS A 6 -44.00 40.57 -24.79
C CYS A 6 -43.84 39.06 -24.87
N ASP A 7 -42.93 38.48 -24.08
CA ASP A 7 -42.69 37.03 -24.08
C ASP A 7 -43.82 36.20 -23.43
N ILE A 8 -44.74 36.84 -22.71
CA ILE A 8 -45.88 36.15 -22.06
C ILE A 8 -47.11 36.13 -22.98
N CYS A 9 -47.53 37.28 -23.51
CA CYS A 9 -48.74 37.37 -24.34
C CYS A 9 -48.46 37.43 -25.84
N HIS A 10 -47.19 37.59 -26.23
CA HIS A 10 -46.74 37.70 -27.62
C HIS A 10 -47.23 38.91 -28.42
N ASP A 11 -47.93 39.86 -27.79
CA ASP A 11 -48.34 41.12 -28.42
C ASP A 11 -47.20 42.16 -28.46
N CYS A 12 -47.31 43.13 -29.38
CA CYS A 12 -46.35 44.20 -29.59
C CYS A 12 -46.80 45.51 -28.94
N PHE A 13 -45.94 46.11 -28.11
CA PHE A 13 -46.19 47.34 -27.35
C PHE A 13 -45.14 48.40 -27.64
N SER A 14 -45.40 49.67 -27.32
CA SER A 14 -44.35 50.69 -27.30
C SER A 14 -43.38 50.43 -26.13
N LEU A 15 -42.13 50.87 -26.27
CA LEU A 15 -41.12 50.74 -25.20
C LEU A 15 -41.60 51.35 -23.87
N ASP A 16 -42.39 52.43 -23.93
CA ASP A 16 -42.94 53.11 -22.74
C ASP A 16 -43.96 52.28 -21.96
N GLN A 17 -44.60 51.32 -22.64
CA GLN A 17 -45.58 50.38 -22.05
C GLN A 17 -44.92 49.13 -21.47
N PHE A 18 -43.59 49.04 -21.52
CA PHE A 18 -42.81 47.93 -21.02
C PHE A 18 -42.12 48.29 -19.71
N ARG A 19 -41.97 47.27 -18.84
CA ARG A 19 -41.05 47.37 -17.70
C ARG A 19 -40.16 46.14 -17.65
N PHE A 20 -38.94 46.35 -17.18
CA PHE A 20 -37.90 45.36 -17.13
C PHE A 20 -37.62 44.96 -15.68
N LEU A 21 -37.48 43.66 -15.46
CA LEU A 21 -36.98 43.11 -14.21
C LEU A 21 -35.45 43.23 -14.16
N PHE A 22 -34.86 43.08 -12.98
CA PHE A 22 -33.39 43.07 -12.83
C PHE A 22 -32.67 41.99 -13.64
N CYS A 23 -33.36 40.90 -13.94
CA CYS A 23 -32.83 39.86 -14.82
C CYS A 23 -32.79 40.24 -16.31
N GLY A 24 -33.13 41.49 -16.66
CA GLY A 24 -33.12 42.01 -18.04
C GLY A 24 -34.36 41.67 -18.86
N HIS A 25 -35.24 40.79 -18.39
CA HIS A 25 -36.48 40.45 -19.11
C HIS A 25 -37.55 41.52 -18.92
N GLY A 26 -38.15 41.95 -20.03
CA GLY A 26 -39.21 42.94 -20.08
C GLY A 26 -40.58 42.32 -20.33
N PHE A 27 -41.62 42.94 -19.77
CA PHE A 27 -43.00 42.50 -19.99
C PHE A 27 -43.92 43.72 -20.13
N CYS A 28 -45.05 43.54 -20.83
CA CYS A 28 -46.11 44.53 -20.83
C CYS A 28 -46.76 44.62 -19.44
N MET A 29 -47.33 45.78 -19.12
CA MET A 29 -47.91 46.05 -17.80
C MET A 29 -48.97 45.02 -17.38
N SER A 30 -49.82 44.57 -18.31
CA SER A 30 -50.89 43.60 -18.00
C SER A 30 -50.32 42.24 -17.56
N CYS A 31 -49.29 41.74 -18.23
CA CYS A 31 -48.62 40.49 -17.87
C CYS A 31 -47.78 40.62 -16.59
N LEU A 32 -47.20 41.80 -16.32
CA LEU A 32 -46.53 42.07 -15.04
C LEU A 32 -47.51 42.01 -13.87
N THR A 33 -48.68 42.64 -14.00
CA THR A 33 -49.71 42.61 -12.96
C THR A 33 -50.18 41.18 -12.70
N LYS A 34 -50.45 40.40 -13.77
CA LYS A 34 -50.84 38.98 -13.65
C LYS A 34 -49.78 38.12 -12.97
N THR A 35 -48.51 38.41 -13.18
CA THR A 35 -47.38 37.65 -12.61
C THR A 35 -46.78 38.27 -11.36
N ARG A 36 -47.40 39.31 -10.77
CA ARG A 36 -46.85 40.05 -9.62
C ARG A 36 -46.59 39.16 -8.41
N ASN A 37 -47.47 38.18 -8.18
CA ASN A 37 -47.36 37.25 -7.04
C ASN A 37 -46.30 36.16 -7.24
N GLN A 38 -45.77 36.02 -8.46
CA GLN A 38 -44.72 35.04 -8.74
C GLN A 38 -43.37 35.60 -8.31
N ARG A 39 -42.66 34.89 -7.42
CA ARG A 39 -41.34 35.29 -6.91
C ARG A 39 -40.20 35.17 -7.94
N VAL A 40 -40.48 34.55 -9.09
CA VAL A 40 -39.50 34.26 -10.14
C VAL A 40 -39.98 34.78 -11.49
N CYS A 41 -39.03 35.21 -12.34
CA CYS A 41 -39.28 35.65 -13.71
C CYS A 41 -39.95 34.54 -14.53
N ALA A 42 -40.96 34.88 -15.33
CA ALA A 42 -41.67 33.91 -16.16
C ALA A 42 -40.81 33.33 -17.30
N VAL A 43 -39.73 34.00 -17.68
CA VAL A 43 -38.84 33.59 -18.78
C VAL A 43 -37.62 32.84 -18.24
N CYS A 44 -36.74 33.50 -17.50
CA CYS A 44 -35.50 32.89 -17.03
C CYS A 44 -35.57 32.25 -15.63
N ARG A 45 -36.71 32.36 -14.93
CA ARG A 45 -36.90 31.85 -13.55
C ARG A 45 -35.98 32.46 -12.47
N SER A 46 -35.19 33.48 -12.79
CA SER A 46 -34.45 34.27 -11.79
C SER A 46 -35.39 34.94 -10.81
N ARG A 47 -35.00 35.08 -9.53
CA ARG A 47 -35.79 35.77 -8.50
C ARG A 47 -36.05 37.22 -8.93
N LYS A 48 -37.30 37.70 -8.81
CA LYS A 48 -37.68 39.04 -9.29
C LYS A 48 -37.07 40.21 -8.50
N GLY A 49 -36.50 39.94 -7.33
CA GLY A 49 -36.10 41.00 -6.39
C GLY A 49 -37.32 41.61 -5.70
N GLY A 50 -37.08 42.49 -4.72
CA GLY A 50 -38.14 43.23 -4.03
C GLY A 50 -38.52 44.54 -4.72
N ASP A 51 -37.66 45.06 -5.61
CA ASP A 51 -37.91 46.35 -6.24
C ASP A 51 -38.86 46.26 -7.41
N GLU A 52 -39.49 47.39 -7.71
CA GLU A 52 -40.48 47.50 -8.77
C GLU A 52 -39.83 47.39 -10.17
N PRO A 53 -40.48 46.73 -11.15
CA PRO A 53 -40.00 46.68 -12.53
C PRO A 53 -39.73 48.08 -13.09
N ARG A 54 -38.56 48.27 -13.71
CA ARG A 54 -38.07 49.60 -14.16
C ARG A 54 -38.44 49.89 -15.61
N GLN A 55 -38.74 51.15 -15.92
CA GLN A 55 -38.83 51.61 -17.31
C GLN A 55 -37.43 51.93 -17.83
N ILE A 56 -37.10 51.48 -19.04
CA ILE A 56 -35.84 51.79 -19.71
C ILE A 56 -36.12 52.86 -20.78
N TYR A 57 -35.39 53.97 -20.71
CA TYR A 57 -35.38 55.00 -21.74
C TYR A 57 -34.15 54.79 -22.61
N ALA A 58 -34.35 54.37 -23.87
CA ALA A 58 -33.26 54.24 -24.82
C ALA A 58 -33.07 55.56 -25.55
N SER A 59 -31.92 56.20 -25.35
CA SER A 59 -31.44 57.29 -26.22
C SER A 59 -30.73 56.65 -27.42
N PHE A 60 -31.38 56.65 -28.57
CA PHE A 60 -30.73 56.30 -29.82
C PHE A 60 -29.90 57.51 -30.24
N VAL A 61 -28.59 57.42 -30.09
CA VAL A 61 -27.66 58.39 -30.68
C VAL A 61 -27.68 58.10 -32.17
N GLU A 62 -28.17 59.03 -32.99
CA GLU A 62 -27.99 58.98 -34.43
C GLU A 62 -26.48 58.94 -34.67
N ASP A 63 -26.02 58.00 -35.52
CA ASP A 63 -24.61 57.69 -35.69
C ASP A 63 -23.93 58.81 -36.49
N ASP A 64 -23.74 59.97 -35.84
CA ASP A 64 -23.09 61.20 -36.36
C ASP A 64 -21.58 61.01 -36.56
N THR A 65 -21.09 59.77 -36.47
CA THR A 65 -19.68 59.46 -36.71
C THR A 65 -19.33 59.73 -38.16
N THR A 66 -18.39 60.65 -38.36
CA THR A 66 -17.98 61.04 -39.71
C THR A 66 -17.33 59.86 -40.43
N PRO A 67 -17.39 59.80 -41.77
CA PRO A 67 -16.70 58.77 -42.53
C PRO A 67 -15.21 58.65 -42.18
N GLU A 68 -14.53 59.76 -41.85
CA GLU A 68 -13.11 59.74 -41.44
C GLU A 68 -12.91 59.07 -40.07
N GLU A 69 -13.82 59.26 -39.11
CA GLU A 69 -13.76 58.58 -37.82
C GLU A 69 -13.94 57.08 -37.97
N LYS A 70 -14.89 56.65 -38.81
CA LYS A 70 -15.11 55.24 -39.13
C LYS A 70 -13.88 54.64 -39.81
N ALA A 71 -13.26 55.37 -40.75
CA ALA A 71 -12.01 54.95 -41.40
C ALA A 71 -10.84 54.82 -40.41
N ARG A 72 -10.63 55.80 -39.53
CA ARG A 72 -9.61 55.74 -38.46
C ARG A 72 -9.81 54.52 -37.55
N ALA A 73 -11.05 54.22 -37.19
CA ALA A 73 -11.37 53.06 -36.37
C ALA A 73 -11.08 51.71 -37.09
N VAL A 74 -11.21 51.66 -38.42
CA VAL A 74 -10.81 50.51 -39.23
C VAL A 74 -9.30 50.36 -39.26
N THR A 75 -8.56 51.42 -39.57
CA THR A 75 -7.09 51.40 -39.59
C THR A 75 -6.51 50.97 -38.24
N ALA A 76 -6.97 51.59 -37.15
CA ALA A 76 -6.55 51.22 -35.79
C ALA A 76 -6.95 49.78 -35.41
N GLY A 77 -7.95 49.20 -36.08
CA GLY A 77 -8.33 47.79 -35.94
C GLY A 77 -7.39 46.86 -36.69
N LEU A 78 -6.99 47.25 -37.91
CA LEU A 78 -6.04 46.50 -38.75
C LEU A 78 -4.64 46.47 -38.14
N ASP A 79 -4.18 47.58 -37.54
CA ASP A 79 -2.87 47.66 -36.87
C ASP A 79 -2.73 46.70 -35.68
N LYS A 80 -3.84 46.17 -35.16
CA LYS A 80 -3.87 45.21 -34.05
C LYS A 80 -3.89 43.76 -34.51
N ILE A 81 -3.98 43.52 -35.81
CA ILE A 81 -4.00 42.17 -36.38
C ILE A 81 -2.55 41.72 -36.55
N ASP A 82 -2.19 40.69 -35.80
CA ASP A 82 -0.88 40.04 -35.84
C ASP A 82 -1.01 38.54 -36.17
N VAL A 83 0.13 37.84 -36.25
CA VAL A 83 0.19 36.39 -36.57
C VAL A 83 -0.53 35.52 -35.53
N THR A 84 -0.84 36.05 -34.35
CA THR A 84 -1.57 35.33 -33.29
C THR A 84 -3.07 35.65 -33.27
N SER A 85 -3.50 36.59 -34.11
CA SER A 85 -4.88 37.02 -34.18
C SER A 85 -5.75 35.95 -34.82
N PRO A 86 -6.99 35.76 -34.34
CA PRO A 86 -7.86 34.74 -34.88
C PRO A 86 -8.39 35.13 -36.27
N ALA A 87 -8.76 34.14 -37.08
CA ALA A 87 -9.36 34.32 -38.41
C ALA A 87 -10.61 35.23 -38.36
N THR A 88 -11.38 35.13 -37.27
CA THR A 88 -12.54 35.99 -37.01
C THR A 88 -12.21 37.49 -36.92
N SER A 89 -10.98 37.85 -36.56
CA SER A 89 -10.52 39.25 -36.56
C SER A 89 -10.35 39.79 -37.98
N ILE A 90 -9.83 38.97 -38.91
CA ILE A 90 -9.72 39.30 -40.34
C ILE A 90 -11.12 39.48 -40.94
N GLU A 91 -12.02 38.54 -40.65
CA GLU A 91 -13.41 38.60 -41.13
C GLU A 91 -14.12 39.87 -40.65
N ARG A 92 -13.97 40.22 -39.36
CA ARG A 92 -14.52 41.46 -38.80
C ARG A 92 -13.92 42.70 -39.44
N ALA A 93 -12.63 42.69 -39.75
CA ALA A 93 -11.98 43.81 -40.44
C ALA A 93 -12.58 43.99 -41.85
N GLY A 94 -12.74 42.91 -42.62
CA GLY A 94 -13.41 42.94 -43.94
C GLY A 94 -14.83 43.51 -43.87
N ARG A 95 -15.64 43.07 -42.89
CA ARG A 95 -16.99 43.62 -42.67
C ARG A 95 -16.98 45.11 -42.32
N LYS A 96 -16.04 45.57 -41.49
CA LYS A 96 -15.92 46.99 -41.13
C LYS A 96 -15.51 47.85 -42.32
N ILE A 97 -14.57 47.38 -43.15
CA ILE A 97 -14.17 48.06 -44.40
C ILE A 97 -15.38 48.22 -45.33
N LYS A 98 -16.17 47.15 -45.54
CA LYS A 98 -17.42 47.19 -46.32
C LYS A 98 -18.49 48.12 -45.75
N ASN A 99 -18.46 48.40 -44.44
CA ASN A 99 -19.40 49.32 -43.83
C ASN A 99 -18.98 50.78 -44.08
N VAL A 100 -17.67 51.07 -44.00
CA VAL A 100 -17.12 52.39 -44.32
C VAL A 100 -17.35 52.75 -45.79
N SER A 101 -17.25 51.78 -46.71
CA SER A 101 -17.44 52.03 -48.15
C SER A 101 -18.82 52.56 -48.53
N ARG A 102 -19.83 52.43 -47.66
CA ARG A 102 -21.19 52.97 -47.89
C ARG A 102 -21.30 54.47 -47.68
N HIS A 103 -20.26 55.09 -47.13
CA HIS A 103 -20.27 56.50 -46.69
C HIS A 103 -19.21 57.36 -47.40
N VAL A 104 -18.57 56.83 -48.43
CA VAL A 104 -17.53 57.51 -49.22
C VAL A 104 -17.97 57.62 -50.69
N ASP A 105 -17.20 58.35 -51.50
CA ASP A 105 -17.44 58.45 -52.94
C ASP A 105 -17.32 57.09 -53.65
N GLU A 106 -17.88 57.00 -54.86
CA GLU A 106 -18.01 55.74 -55.59
C GLU A 106 -16.66 55.08 -55.95
N GLU A 107 -15.62 55.88 -56.20
CA GLU A 107 -14.29 55.38 -56.55
C GLU A 107 -13.62 54.77 -55.33
N THR A 108 -13.55 55.52 -54.22
CA THR A 108 -13.03 55.04 -52.93
C THR A 108 -13.82 53.83 -52.41
N ALA A 109 -15.15 53.83 -52.61
CA ALA A 109 -16.00 52.72 -52.22
C ALA A 109 -15.63 51.43 -52.96
N ARG A 110 -15.34 51.51 -54.27
CA ARG A 110 -14.90 50.35 -55.07
C ARG A 110 -13.56 49.81 -54.57
N GLU A 111 -12.59 50.67 -54.29
CA GLU A 111 -11.28 50.25 -53.76
C GLU A 111 -11.40 49.57 -52.39
N LEU A 112 -12.19 50.13 -51.47
CA LEU A 112 -12.41 49.53 -50.15
C LEU A 112 -13.12 48.18 -50.24
N VAL A 113 -14.09 48.04 -51.15
CA VAL A 113 -14.77 46.75 -51.38
C VAL A 113 -13.81 45.72 -51.95
N GLU A 114 -12.93 46.11 -52.88
CA GLU A 114 -11.90 45.22 -53.42
C GLU A 114 -10.87 44.82 -52.36
N ALA A 115 -10.43 45.76 -51.51
CA ALA A 115 -9.53 45.47 -50.40
C ALA A 115 -10.18 44.51 -49.38
N ALA A 116 -11.45 44.72 -49.05
CA ALA A 116 -12.21 43.81 -48.19
C ALA A 116 -12.34 42.41 -48.82
N ARG A 117 -12.59 42.33 -50.13
CA ARG A 117 -12.64 41.06 -50.87
C ARG A 117 -11.28 40.35 -50.83
N ASN A 118 -10.18 41.07 -51.03
CA ASN A 118 -8.83 40.49 -50.96
C ASN A 118 -8.51 39.94 -49.56
N LEU A 119 -8.88 40.67 -48.50
CA LEU A 119 -8.76 40.18 -47.12
C LEU A 119 -9.56 38.90 -46.90
N GLU A 120 -10.80 38.82 -47.41
CA GLU A 120 -11.66 37.65 -47.25
C GLU A 120 -11.24 36.45 -48.12
N GLU A 121 -10.80 36.67 -49.36
CA GLU A 121 -10.49 35.58 -50.30
C GLU A 121 -9.06 35.07 -50.18
N ARG A 122 -8.11 35.92 -49.77
CA ARG A 122 -6.68 35.56 -49.73
C ARG A 122 -6.11 35.45 -48.33
N VAL A 123 -6.51 36.36 -47.42
CA VAL A 123 -5.90 36.41 -46.08
C VAL A 123 -6.66 35.52 -45.10
N LEU A 124 -8.00 35.52 -45.13
CA LEU A 124 -8.82 34.72 -44.21
C LEU A 124 -8.55 33.19 -44.31
N PRO A 125 -8.38 32.57 -45.50
CA PRO A 125 -8.04 31.15 -45.56
C PRO A 125 -6.70 30.83 -44.89
N LEU A 126 -5.68 31.69 -45.07
CA LEU A 126 -4.36 31.50 -44.47
C LEU A 126 -4.41 31.59 -42.94
N TYR A 127 -5.20 32.50 -42.38
CA TYR A 127 -5.38 32.59 -40.93
C TYR A 127 -6.17 31.39 -40.37
N SER A 128 -7.13 30.87 -41.13
CA SER A 128 -7.89 29.67 -40.74
C SER A 128 -6.98 28.43 -40.73
N GLU A 129 -6.14 28.26 -41.75
CA GLU A 129 -5.11 27.21 -41.79
C GLU A 129 -4.11 27.37 -40.64
N LEU A 130 -3.65 28.59 -40.38
CA LEU A 130 -2.72 28.87 -39.28
C LEU A 130 -3.32 28.53 -37.91
N GLU A 131 -4.60 28.84 -37.67
CA GLU A 131 -5.29 28.44 -36.44
C GLU A 131 -5.36 26.92 -36.29
N LEU A 132 -5.65 26.18 -37.38
CA LEU A 132 -5.69 24.72 -37.37
C LEU A 132 -4.30 24.13 -37.06
N GLU A 133 -3.26 24.62 -37.72
CA GLU A 133 -1.88 24.22 -37.49
C GLU A 133 -1.40 24.53 -36.06
N GLN A 134 -1.79 25.69 -35.51
CA GLN A 134 -1.50 26.03 -34.12
C GLN A 134 -2.21 25.09 -33.15
N ALA A 135 -3.48 24.76 -33.40
CA ALA A 135 -4.24 23.81 -32.60
C ALA A 135 -3.62 22.40 -32.66
N GLU A 136 -3.26 21.92 -33.85
CA GLU A 136 -2.58 20.64 -34.02
C GLU A 136 -1.23 20.61 -33.30
N LYS A 137 -0.42 21.67 -33.46
CA LYS A 137 0.86 21.81 -32.75
C LYS A 137 0.69 21.78 -31.24
N THR A 138 -0.36 22.41 -30.69
CA THR A 138 -0.65 22.32 -29.25
C THR A 138 -1.05 20.91 -28.83
N ALA A 139 -1.92 20.25 -29.59
CA ALA A 139 -2.34 18.87 -29.32
C ALA A 139 -1.16 17.89 -29.39
N LEU A 140 -0.28 18.03 -30.38
CA LEU A 140 0.93 17.21 -30.51
C LEU A 140 1.91 17.44 -29.34
N ARG A 141 2.06 18.68 -28.87
CA ARG A 141 2.87 18.97 -27.67
C ARG A 141 2.30 18.30 -26.43
N GLU A 142 0.99 18.35 -26.23
CA GLU A 142 0.33 17.66 -25.11
C GLU A 142 0.52 16.14 -25.20
N GLN A 143 0.40 15.54 -26.40
CA GLN A 143 0.68 14.12 -26.61
C GLN A 143 2.13 13.74 -26.29
N VAL A 144 3.10 14.56 -26.72
CA VAL A 144 4.52 14.34 -26.41
C VAL A 144 4.78 14.38 -24.91
N GLU A 145 4.20 15.34 -24.18
CA GLU A 145 4.34 15.41 -22.73
C GLU A 145 3.67 14.24 -22.01
N ASP A 146 2.49 13.78 -22.47
CA ASP A 146 1.85 12.57 -21.94
C ASP A 146 2.72 11.32 -22.16
N LEU A 147 3.28 11.15 -23.36
CA LEU A 147 4.16 10.03 -23.67
C LEU A 147 5.45 10.06 -22.83
N LYS A 148 6.05 11.24 -22.62
CA LYS A 148 7.21 11.38 -21.72
C LYS A 148 6.88 10.98 -20.29
N ARG A 149 5.70 11.37 -19.78
CA ARG A 149 5.23 10.96 -18.45
C ARG A 149 5.10 9.44 -18.35
N ARG A 150 4.44 8.80 -19.32
CA ARG A 150 4.27 7.34 -19.38
C ARG A 150 5.62 6.61 -19.47
N LEU A 151 6.57 7.15 -20.25
CA LEU A 151 7.92 6.61 -20.33
C LEU A 151 8.61 6.65 -18.96
N GLY A 152 8.51 7.76 -18.24
CA GLY A 152 9.03 7.88 -16.88
C GLY A 152 8.39 6.87 -15.91
N GLU A 153 7.08 6.67 -15.98
CA GLU A 153 6.38 5.64 -15.20
C GLU A 153 6.91 4.23 -15.52
N MET A 154 7.07 3.89 -16.80
CA MET A 154 7.64 2.61 -17.22
C MET A 154 9.07 2.40 -16.69
N GLU A 155 9.93 3.42 -16.73
CA GLU A 155 11.28 3.36 -16.18
C GLU A 155 11.28 3.11 -14.65
N THR A 156 10.33 3.69 -13.92
CA THR A 156 10.20 3.41 -12.48
C THR A 156 9.75 1.99 -12.20
N LEU A 157 8.82 1.44 -12.99
CA LEU A 157 8.37 0.06 -12.88
C LEU A 157 9.49 -0.92 -13.24
N ASP A 158 10.27 -0.65 -14.27
CA ASP A 158 11.42 -1.48 -14.65
C ASP A 158 12.45 -1.59 -13.51
N LYS A 159 12.77 -0.46 -12.86
CA LYS A 159 13.63 -0.45 -11.66
C LYS A 159 13.04 -1.29 -10.53
N GLN A 160 11.73 -1.27 -10.31
CA GLN A 160 11.07 -2.10 -9.30
C GLN A 160 11.13 -3.59 -9.66
N VAL A 161 10.95 -3.95 -10.93
CA VAL A 161 11.08 -5.33 -11.42
C VAL A 161 12.49 -5.85 -11.17
N ILE A 162 13.52 -5.08 -11.51
CA ILE A 162 14.93 -5.46 -11.27
C ILE A 162 15.18 -5.67 -9.76
N GLN A 163 14.67 -4.78 -8.90
CA GLN A 163 14.79 -4.93 -7.45
C GLN A 163 14.08 -6.18 -6.91
N LEU A 164 12.88 -6.47 -7.40
CA LEU A 164 12.13 -7.66 -7.01
C LEU A 164 12.81 -8.95 -7.49
N GLN A 165 13.36 -8.96 -8.70
CA GLN A 165 14.13 -10.09 -9.22
C GLN A 165 15.35 -10.37 -8.33
N LYS A 166 16.08 -9.33 -7.92
CA LYS A 166 17.20 -9.48 -6.97
C LYS A 166 16.74 -10.06 -5.63
N LYS A 167 15.64 -9.55 -5.06
CA LYS A 167 15.07 -10.11 -3.82
C LYS A 167 14.67 -11.58 -3.96
N ILE A 168 14.08 -11.96 -5.08
CA ILE A 168 13.72 -13.36 -5.36
C ILE A 168 14.98 -14.24 -5.42
N GLN A 169 16.06 -13.78 -6.05
CA GLN A 169 17.33 -14.51 -6.07
C GLN A 169 17.93 -14.67 -4.67
N ASP A 170 17.95 -13.58 -3.88
CA ASP A 170 18.46 -13.61 -2.50
C ASP A 170 17.66 -14.58 -1.62
N GLU A 171 16.33 -14.57 -1.71
CA GLU A 171 15.47 -15.50 -0.97
C GLU A 171 15.62 -16.95 -1.44
N ARG A 172 15.84 -17.19 -2.73
CA ARG A 172 16.15 -18.54 -3.24
C ARG A 172 17.45 -19.07 -2.65
N LEU A 173 18.50 -18.25 -2.60
CA LEU A 173 19.78 -18.64 -1.99
C LEU A 173 19.64 -18.92 -0.49
N LYS A 174 18.86 -18.11 0.24
CA LYS A 174 18.56 -18.38 1.66
C LYS A 174 17.80 -19.69 1.85
N HIS A 175 16.79 -19.93 1.03
CA HIS A 175 16.01 -21.16 1.08
C HIS A 175 16.87 -22.39 0.78
N GLU A 176 17.77 -22.32 -0.20
CA GLU A 176 18.71 -23.39 -0.51
C GLU A 176 19.64 -23.69 0.66
N LYS A 177 20.21 -22.66 1.29
CA LYS A 177 21.03 -22.82 2.51
C LYS A 177 20.26 -23.45 3.67
N ALA A 178 19.04 -22.97 3.93
CA ALA A 178 18.18 -23.53 4.97
C ALA A 178 17.84 -25.01 4.70
N THR A 179 17.58 -25.35 3.44
CA THR A 179 17.32 -26.73 3.01
C THR A 179 18.57 -27.61 3.20
N ALA A 180 19.75 -27.10 2.87
CA ALA A 180 21.02 -27.81 3.09
C ALA A 180 21.27 -28.08 4.58
N LEU A 181 21.12 -27.07 5.44
CA LEU A 181 21.25 -27.21 6.89
C LEU A 181 20.25 -28.23 7.46
N GLY A 182 18.98 -28.14 7.08
CA GLY A 182 17.96 -29.09 7.52
C GLY A 182 18.27 -30.53 7.09
N ASN A 183 18.86 -30.72 5.90
CA ASN A 183 19.30 -32.04 5.45
C ASN A 183 20.51 -32.56 6.26
N GLU A 184 21.44 -31.70 6.66
CA GLU A 184 22.57 -32.05 7.53
C GLU A 184 22.11 -32.44 8.93
N GLU A 185 21.22 -31.65 9.54
CA GLU A 185 20.60 -31.96 10.83
C GLU A 185 19.83 -33.27 10.79
N ARG A 186 19.05 -33.52 9.73
CA ARG A 186 18.35 -34.79 9.54
C ARG A 186 19.32 -35.97 9.46
N LYS A 187 20.44 -35.83 8.73
CA LYS A 187 21.49 -36.86 8.68
C LYS A 187 22.15 -37.06 10.05
N HIS A 188 22.33 -36.00 10.83
CA HIS A 188 22.85 -36.09 12.19
C HIS A 188 21.90 -36.87 13.10
N ALA A 189 20.62 -36.50 13.13
CA ALA A 189 19.60 -37.16 13.92
C ALA A 189 19.48 -38.66 13.60
N ILE A 190 19.55 -39.04 12.32
CA ILE A 190 19.56 -40.46 11.91
C ILE A 190 20.76 -41.20 12.52
N ARG A 191 21.96 -40.61 12.46
CA ARG A 191 23.17 -41.22 13.06
C ARG A 191 23.05 -41.38 14.57
N GLU A 192 22.49 -40.39 15.26
CA GLU A 192 22.24 -40.48 16.70
C GLU A 192 21.19 -41.54 17.04
N MET A 193 20.12 -41.66 16.24
CA MET A 193 19.12 -42.71 16.40
C MET A 193 19.75 -44.11 16.24
N ASP A 194 20.60 -44.28 15.22
CA ASP A 194 21.30 -45.55 14.98
C ASP A 194 22.26 -45.89 16.13
N GLU A 195 23.02 -44.92 16.65
CA GLU A 195 23.91 -45.14 17.79
C GLU A 195 23.14 -45.43 19.08
N ASN A 196 22.04 -44.71 19.34
CA ASN A 196 21.16 -45.01 20.46
C ASN A 196 20.58 -46.43 20.36
N ALA A 197 20.16 -46.85 19.17
CA ALA A 197 19.71 -48.22 18.94
C ALA A 197 20.83 -49.25 19.20
N ARG A 198 22.08 -48.93 18.86
CA ARG A 198 23.25 -49.77 19.16
C ARG A 198 23.51 -49.86 20.66
N LEU A 199 23.52 -48.73 21.36
CA LEU A 199 23.73 -48.66 22.82
C LEU A 199 22.62 -49.40 23.57
N ASN A 200 21.36 -49.27 23.17
CA ASN A 200 20.25 -50.02 23.74
C ASN A 200 20.45 -51.54 23.65
N LYS A 201 21.00 -52.04 22.53
CA LYS A 201 21.34 -53.47 22.39
C LYS A 201 22.46 -53.88 23.36
N VAL A 202 23.45 -53.01 23.60
CA VAL A 202 24.52 -53.26 24.57
C VAL A 202 23.98 -53.31 25.99
N VAL A 203 23.16 -52.32 26.36
CA VAL A 203 22.48 -52.26 27.68
C VAL A 203 21.64 -53.53 27.89
N GLN A 204 20.85 -53.94 26.90
CA GLN A 204 20.05 -55.16 27.01
C GLN A 204 20.91 -56.42 27.21
N ARG A 205 22.07 -56.52 26.55
CA ARG A 205 23.02 -57.64 26.76
C ARG A 205 23.63 -57.60 28.16
N GLN A 206 23.99 -56.42 28.66
CA GLN A 206 24.53 -56.26 30.01
C GLN A 206 23.48 -56.59 31.07
N GLN A 207 22.24 -56.16 30.88
CA GLN A 207 21.12 -56.47 31.75
C GLN A 207 20.92 -57.99 31.89
N ARG A 208 20.90 -58.73 30.78
CA ARG A 208 20.82 -60.21 30.82
C ARG A 208 22.01 -60.86 31.54
N LYS A 209 23.21 -60.28 31.43
CA LYS A 209 24.39 -60.78 32.15
C LYS A 209 24.28 -60.52 33.65
N LEU A 210 23.77 -59.36 34.05
CA LEU A 210 23.51 -59.02 35.44
C LEU A 210 22.47 -59.97 36.04
N GLU A 211 21.36 -60.19 35.34
CA GLU A 211 20.31 -61.14 35.75
C GLU A 211 20.88 -62.55 35.96
N ALA A 212 21.68 -63.06 35.01
CA ALA A 212 22.33 -64.38 35.16
C ALA A 212 23.31 -64.43 36.35
N LYS A 213 24.00 -63.33 36.66
CA LYS A 213 24.91 -63.25 37.81
C LYS A 213 24.14 -63.14 39.13
N GLU A 214 23.02 -62.45 39.16
CA GLU A 214 22.12 -62.40 40.32
C GLU A 214 21.54 -63.78 40.63
N GLU A 215 21.14 -64.54 39.61
CA GLU A 215 20.72 -65.94 39.77
C GLU A 215 21.83 -66.83 40.34
N GLU A 216 23.07 -66.69 39.84
CA GLU A 216 24.24 -67.43 40.36
C GLU A 216 24.53 -67.06 41.83
N ILE A 217 24.49 -65.77 42.16
CA ILE A 217 24.65 -65.29 43.55
C ILE A 217 23.55 -65.90 44.44
N GLN A 218 22.30 -65.91 43.98
CA GLN A 218 21.19 -66.48 44.74
C GLN A 218 21.37 -67.98 44.98
N GLN A 219 21.84 -68.74 43.98
CA GLN A 219 22.16 -70.16 44.13
C GLN A 219 23.26 -70.38 45.16
N VAL A 220 24.37 -69.64 45.06
CA VAL A 220 25.49 -69.73 46.01
C VAL A 220 25.03 -69.35 47.43
N GLN A 221 24.23 -68.31 47.59
CA GLN A 221 23.66 -67.93 48.89
C GLN A 221 22.79 -69.05 49.49
N ASN A 222 21.97 -69.72 48.67
CA ASN A 222 21.16 -70.85 49.11
C ASN A 222 22.05 -72.03 49.55
N GLU A 223 23.09 -72.36 48.78
CA GLU A 223 24.07 -73.41 49.14
C GLU A 223 24.81 -73.10 50.44
N VAL A 224 25.25 -71.85 50.63
CA VAL A 224 25.88 -71.39 51.87
C VAL A 224 24.91 -71.56 53.03
N SER A 225 23.65 -71.11 52.89
CA SER A 225 22.63 -71.29 53.91
C SER A 225 22.38 -72.77 54.27
N GLU A 226 22.36 -73.66 53.28
CA GLU A 226 22.24 -75.11 53.53
C GLU A 226 23.45 -75.68 54.26
N LYS A 227 24.66 -75.29 53.85
CA LYS A 227 25.90 -75.72 54.52
C LYS A 227 25.96 -75.21 55.95
N GLU A 228 25.58 -73.96 56.20
CA GLU A 228 25.47 -73.39 57.55
C GLU A 228 24.47 -74.17 58.41
N LYS A 229 23.30 -74.54 57.86
CA LYS A 229 22.34 -75.42 58.56
C LYS A 229 22.96 -76.78 58.90
N LYS A 230 23.68 -77.41 57.96
CA LYS A 230 24.39 -78.69 58.17
C LYS A 230 25.49 -78.57 59.22
N ILE A 231 26.31 -77.53 59.16
CA ILE A 231 27.33 -77.21 60.17
C ILE A 231 26.63 -77.06 61.52
N GLY A 232 25.58 -76.26 61.61
CA GLY A 232 24.80 -76.09 62.84
C GLY A 232 24.29 -77.42 63.42
N LEU A 233 23.79 -78.34 62.58
CA LEU A 233 23.39 -79.69 62.99
C LEU A 233 24.58 -80.54 63.47
N LEU A 234 25.70 -80.53 62.74
CA LEU A 234 26.93 -81.26 63.12
C LEU A 234 27.54 -80.71 64.41
N THR A 235 27.61 -79.40 64.58
CA THR A 235 28.07 -78.75 65.82
C THR A 235 27.17 -79.12 67.00
N ARG A 236 25.84 -79.17 66.81
CA ARG A 236 24.91 -79.69 67.83
C ARG A 236 25.18 -81.16 68.16
N LYS A 237 25.40 -82.02 67.16
CA LYS A 237 25.77 -83.44 67.36
C LYS A 237 27.10 -83.59 68.09
N LEU A 238 28.15 -82.87 67.69
CA LEU A 238 29.45 -82.88 68.35
C LEU A 238 29.37 -82.41 69.80
N ARG A 239 28.56 -81.38 70.10
CA ARG A 239 28.28 -80.96 71.49
C ARG A 239 27.56 -82.04 72.30
N ALA A 240 26.64 -82.79 71.69
CA ALA A 240 25.96 -83.89 72.37
C ALA A 240 26.91 -85.06 72.67
N LEU A 241 27.78 -85.42 71.71
CA LEU A 241 28.81 -86.45 71.89
C LEU A 241 29.90 -86.02 72.87
N SER A 242 30.34 -84.75 72.87
CA SER A 242 31.32 -84.26 73.84
C SER A 242 30.78 -84.21 75.27
N LYS A 243 29.46 -84.04 75.46
CA LYS A 243 28.80 -84.19 76.77
C LYS A 243 28.78 -85.62 77.30
N GLN A 244 28.92 -86.64 76.44
CA GLN A 244 29.08 -88.05 76.87
C GLN A 244 30.53 -88.43 77.19
N GLY A 245 31.50 -87.56 76.87
CA GLY A 245 32.91 -87.83 77.08
C GLY A 245 33.67 -86.61 77.57
N LYS A 246 33.38 -86.11 78.79
CA LYS A 246 34.38 -85.40 79.61
C LYS A 246 33.98 -85.24 81.07
N LYS A 247 34.81 -85.85 81.94
CA LYS A 247 35.07 -85.44 83.33
C LYS A 247 35.49 -83.96 83.39
N PRO A 248 35.26 -83.28 84.53
CA PRO A 248 35.60 -81.88 84.74
C PRO A 248 37.10 -81.69 85.00
N ARG A 249 37.72 -80.72 84.32
CA ARG A 249 39.04 -80.10 84.59
C ARG A 249 39.21 -78.95 83.59
N LEU A 250 39.26 -77.68 84.00
CA LEU A 250 40.24 -76.89 84.77
C LEU A 250 40.94 -75.91 83.81
N ASN A 251 40.94 -74.63 84.20
CA ASN A 251 41.63 -73.45 83.62
C ASN A 251 43.07 -73.73 83.16
N PRO A 252 43.59 -73.01 82.14
CA PRO A 252 44.24 -71.69 82.32
C PRO A 252 43.92 -70.68 81.17
N GLN A 253 43.74 -69.38 81.42
CA GLN A 253 44.76 -68.31 81.57
C GLN A 253 45.50 -67.95 80.26
N ASP A 254 45.14 -66.76 79.72
CA ASP A 254 45.84 -65.71 78.92
C ASP A 254 47.36 -65.87 78.60
N PRO A 255 48.00 -65.11 77.67
CA PRO A 255 47.55 -63.97 76.85
C PRO A 255 48.09 -63.96 75.39
N ASP A 256 47.82 -62.86 74.67
CA ASP A 256 48.82 -62.05 73.93
C ASP A 256 48.73 -61.85 72.39
N GLU A 257 49.03 -60.59 72.06
CA GLU A 257 49.72 -60.05 70.89
C GLU A 257 49.09 -60.03 69.48
N SER A 258 48.75 -58.80 69.09
CA SER A 258 49.32 -58.09 67.92
C SER A 258 49.01 -58.59 66.51
N LEU A 259 48.30 -57.75 65.74
CA LEU A 259 48.90 -57.08 64.58
C LEU A 259 48.04 -55.90 64.11
N GLN A 260 48.58 -54.70 64.37
CA GLN A 260 48.28 -53.45 63.66
C GLN A 260 48.62 -53.59 62.17
N ILE A 261 47.71 -53.16 61.29
CA ILE A 261 48.06 -52.51 60.03
C ILE A 261 47.20 -51.25 59.88
N GLU A 262 47.92 -50.18 59.58
CA GLU A 262 47.56 -48.76 59.49
C GLU A 262 46.68 -48.37 58.27
N PRO A 263 46.23 -47.10 58.20
CA PRO A 263 45.16 -46.64 57.33
C PRO A 263 45.66 -46.22 55.95
N VAL A 264 44.80 -46.33 54.94
CA VAL A 264 44.90 -45.52 53.72
C VAL A 264 43.57 -44.81 53.52
N ASN A 265 43.52 -43.59 54.07
CA ASN A 265 42.70 -42.53 53.52
C ASN A 265 43.14 -42.34 52.06
N ASP A 266 42.33 -42.79 51.11
CA ASP A 266 42.28 -42.21 49.77
C ASP A 266 40.99 -42.67 49.09
N THR A 267 39.93 -41.87 49.24
CA THR A 267 39.00 -41.64 48.13
C THR A 267 38.52 -40.20 48.22
N HIS A 268 39.35 -39.33 47.63
CA HIS A 268 38.94 -38.34 46.65
C HIS A 268 37.49 -37.84 46.75
N THR A 269 37.35 -36.60 47.22
CA THR A 269 36.63 -35.54 46.52
C THR A 269 35.60 -36.02 45.51
N THR A 270 34.45 -36.50 45.99
CA THR A 270 33.23 -36.38 45.18
C THR A 270 32.74 -34.96 45.37
N THR A 271 33.31 -34.08 44.56
CA THR A 271 32.75 -32.78 44.22
C THR A 271 31.25 -32.97 44.09
N ARG A 272 30.54 -32.38 45.06
CA ARG A 272 29.12 -32.13 45.00
C ARG A 272 28.91 -31.25 43.77
N SER A 273 28.78 -31.88 42.61
CA SER A 273 28.31 -31.22 41.41
C SER A 273 26.87 -30.88 41.74
N SER A 274 26.68 -29.63 42.14
CA SER A 274 25.39 -28.97 42.02
C SER A 274 24.92 -29.22 40.61
N ILE A 275 24.01 -30.17 40.47
CA ILE A 275 23.01 -30.15 39.41
C ILE A 275 22.26 -28.83 39.66
N GLN A 276 22.82 -27.74 39.13
CA GLN A 276 22.02 -26.65 38.66
C GLN A 276 21.08 -27.31 37.66
N ARG A 277 19.86 -27.61 38.12
CA ARG A 277 18.69 -27.54 37.26
C ARG A 277 18.73 -26.12 36.69
N THR A 278 19.40 -25.96 35.56
CA THR A 278 18.95 -24.98 34.60
C THR A 278 17.55 -25.45 34.24
N HIS A 279 16.57 -24.82 34.88
CA HIS A 279 15.31 -24.58 34.20
C HIS A 279 15.73 -23.97 32.87
N ASN A 280 15.73 -24.78 31.81
CA ASN A 280 15.47 -24.26 30.48
C ASN A 280 14.10 -23.63 30.62
N GLU A 281 14.10 -22.33 30.91
CA GLU A 281 13.06 -21.44 30.45
C GLU A 281 12.89 -21.77 28.98
N VAL A 282 11.82 -22.51 28.70
CA VAL A 282 11.19 -22.50 27.40
C VAL A 282 10.83 -21.04 27.20
N GLY A 283 11.76 -20.31 26.57
CA GLY A 283 11.50 -18.99 26.05
C GLY A 283 10.32 -19.16 25.13
N ASN A 284 9.15 -18.76 25.62
CA ASN A 284 8.02 -18.43 24.79
C ASN A 284 8.51 -17.34 23.85
N HIS A 285 8.99 -17.75 22.69
CA HIS A 285 9.15 -16.86 21.55
C HIS A 285 7.73 -16.51 21.11
N GLU A 286 7.16 -15.49 21.75
CA GLU A 286 6.01 -14.78 21.24
C GLU A 286 6.38 -14.28 19.84
N TYR A 287 5.88 -14.97 18.83
CA TYR A 287 5.87 -14.44 17.48
C TYR A 287 5.00 -13.18 17.49
N PRO A 288 5.53 -12.00 17.15
CA PRO A 288 4.72 -10.80 17.04
C PRO A 288 3.70 -11.02 15.91
N LEU A 289 2.42 -11.06 16.29
CA LEU A 289 1.32 -11.07 15.33
C LEU A 289 1.44 -9.86 14.39
N PRO A 290 1.25 -10.03 13.07
CA PRO A 290 1.31 -8.94 12.11
C PRO A 290 0.22 -7.92 12.44
N LYS A 291 0.65 -6.69 12.77
CA LYS A 291 -0.23 -5.53 12.93
C LYS A 291 -1.05 -5.36 11.64
N ARG A 292 -2.34 -5.65 11.71
CA ARG A 292 -3.30 -5.30 10.66
C ARG A 292 -3.28 -3.78 10.49
N LYS A 293 -2.78 -3.32 9.34
CA LYS A 293 -2.95 -1.93 8.89
C LYS A 293 -4.45 -1.66 8.80
N ARG A 294 -4.96 -0.77 9.65
CA ARG A 294 -6.24 -0.11 9.43
C ARG A 294 -6.08 0.72 8.16
N VAL A 295 -6.78 0.32 7.11
CA VAL A 295 -7.07 1.18 5.96
C VAL A 295 -8.07 2.22 6.46
N GLN A 296 -7.67 3.48 6.41
CA GLN A 296 -8.59 4.63 6.44
C GLN A 296 -8.89 5.02 4.99
#